data_AF-A0A521S3Z8-F1
#
_entry.id   AF-A0A521S3Z8-F1
#
_cell.length_a   1.000
_cell.length_b   1.000
_cell.length_c   1.000
_cell.angle_alpha   90.00
_cell.angle_beta   90.00
_cell.angle_gamma   90.00
#
_symmetry.space_group_name_H-M   'P 1'
#
loop_
_entity.id
_entity.type
_entity.pdbx_description
1 polymer ?
#
loop_
_entity_poly.entity_id
_entity_poly.type
_entity_poly.pdbx_seq_one_letter_code
_entity_poly.pdbx_strand_id
1 'polypeptide(L)'
;MRRVRAYVGLGANLGDAASALADAVRALASLPGVRLRGVSRLYATTPVGVEDQPDFRNAVVALDVPAGPDPATGALALLVALKSLERAFGRRARERWGPRELDLDLLVFGRARLTVERPPEGISLDRGKADRLLVVPHRDAAERLFVLAPLADLAPGLVPPGWGHTVDWARRRREAVEGIDAVRPIATWDAQARGWTLI
;
A
#
# COMPACT_ATOMS: atom_id res chain seq x y z
N MET A 1 15.30 20.38 -3.31
CA MET A 1 13.95 19.88 -3.69
C MET A 1 13.16 19.55 -2.43
N ARG A 2 11.92 20.03 -2.31
CA ARG A 2 11.04 19.72 -1.17
C ARG A 2 10.66 18.23 -1.20
N ARG A 3 10.63 17.58 -0.04
CA ARG A 3 10.19 16.19 0.12
C ARG A 3 8.97 16.11 1.02
N VAL A 4 8.17 15.06 0.83
CA VAL A 4 7.07 14.70 1.73
C VAL A 4 7.12 13.22 2.05
N ARG A 5 6.60 12.85 3.22
CA ARG A 5 6.41 11.45 3.63
C ARG A 5 5.20 10.87 2.91
N ALA A 6 5.38 9.79 2.16
CA ALA A 6 4.33 8.96 1.61
C ALA A 6 4.30 7.60 2.31
N TYR A 7 3.11 7.00 2.36
CA TYR A 7 2.89 5.63 2.83
C TYR A 7 2.28 4.83 1.69
N VAL A 8 2.89 3.71 1.36
CA VAL A 8 2.46 2.82 0.27
C VAL A 8 2.13 1.46 0.89
N GLY A 9 0.94 0.96 0.62
CA GLY A 9 0.53 -0.40 0.97
C GLY A 9 1.02 -1.39 -0.08
N LEU A 10 1.45 -2.56 0.38
CA LEU A 10 1.95 -3.67 -0.42
C LEU A 10 1.08 -4.89 -0.17
N GLY A 11 0.67 -5.58 -1.22
CA GLY A 11 -0.09 -6.83 -1.14
C GLY A 11 0.33 -7.83 -2.22
N ALA A 12 0.45 -9.10 -1.86
CA ALA A 12 0.66 -10.21 -2.80
C ALA A 12 0.14 -11.52 -2.22
N ASN A 13 -0.35 -12.43 -3.06
CA ASN A 13 -0.76 -13.78 -2.63
C ASN A 13 -0.44 -14.89 -3.66
N LEU A 14 0.26 -14.57 -4.75
CA LEU A 14 0.72 -15.54 -5.73
C LEU A 14 2.23 -15.78 -5.63
N GLY A 15 2.64 -17.03 -5.86
CA GLY A 15 4.04 -17.43 -5.85
C GLY A 15 4.69 -17.20 -4.47
N ASP A 16 5.96 -16.82 -4.48
CA ASP A 16 6.65 -16.37 -3.26
C ASP A 16 6.30 -14.91 -2.95
N ALA A 17 5.13 -14.72 -2.34
CA ALA A 17 4.60 -13.41 -2.03
C ALA A 17 5.53 -12.59 -1.11
N ALA A 18 6.21 -13.21 -0.14
CA ALA A 18 7.11 -12.49 0.76
C ALA A 18 8.34 -11.96 0.01
N SER A 19 8.94 -12.78 -0.86
CA SER A 19 10.07 -12.38 -1.70
C SER A 19 9.65 -11.29 -2.71
N ALA A 20 8.50 -11.46 -3.38
CA ALA A 20 7.97 -10.46 -4.31
C ALA A 20 7.75 -9.09 -3.64
N LEU A 21 7.22 -9.07 -2.41
CA LEU A 21 7.08 -7.83 -1.66
C LEU A 21 8.45 -7.24 -1.29
N ALA A 22 9.45 -8.06 -0.95
CA ALA A 22 10.77 -7.56 -0.54
C ALA A 22 11.50 -6.95 -1.74
N ASP A 23 11.40 -7.59 -2.89
CA ASP A 23 11.85 -7.08 -4.18
C ASP A 23 11.17 -5.74 -4.51
N ALA A 24 9.85 -5.62 -4.28
CA ALA A 24 9.11 -4.37 -4.47
C ALA A 24 9.61 -3.25 -3.55
N VAL A 25 9.89 -3.54 -2.27
CA VAL A 25 10.51 -2.57 -1.34
C VAL A 25 11.86 -2.09 -1.88
N ARG A 26 12.70 -3.01 -2.38
CA ARG A 26 14.02 -2.68 -2.95
C ARG A 26 13.87 -1.80 -4.20
N ALA A 27 12.91 -2.10 -5.07
CA ALA A 27 12.63 -1.32 -6.28
C ALA A 27 12.09 0.09 -5.96
N LEU A 28 11.20 0.21 -4.97
CA LEU A 28 10.73 1.51 -4.48
C LEU A 28 11.87 2.36 -3.91
N ALA A 29 12.79 1.73 -3.16
CA ALA A 29 13.95 2.41 -2.60
C ALA A 29 14.96 2.86 -3.66
N SER A 30 14.98 2.25 -4.85
CA SER A 30 15.83 2.68 -5.97
C SER A 30 15.22 3.77 -6.85
N LEU A 31 13.97 4.18 -6.62
CA LEU A 31 13.35 5.24 -7.42
C LEU A 31 14.09 6.58 -7.24
N PRO A 32 14.25 7.38 -8.32
CA PRO A 32 14.94 8.66 -8.26
C PRO A 32 14.36 9.59 -7.20
N GLY A 33 15.24 10.14 -6.35
CA GLY A 33 14.83 11.08 -5.30
C GLY A 33 14.04 10.47 -4.14
N VAL A 34 13.78 9.16 -4.14
CA VAL A 34 13.09 8.46 -3.04
C VAL A 34 14.09 8.08 -1.95
N ARG A 35 13.65 8.12 -0.69
CA ARG A 35 14.38 7.56 0.45
C ARG A 35 13.43 6.65 1.24
N LEU A 36 13.82 5.39 1.42
CA LEU A 36 13.11 4.47 2.31
C LEU A 36 13.29 4.93 3.76
N ARG A 37 12.18 5.04 4.50
CA ARG A 37 12.15 5.53 5.89
C ARG A 37 11.71 4.48 6.89
N GLY A 38 11.03 3.44 6.44
CA GLY A 38 10.60 2.32 7.26
C GLY A 38 9.79 1.31 6.46
N VAL A 39 9.77 0.09 6.95
CA VAL A 39 8.99 -1.05 6.43
C VAL A 39 8.32 -1.70 7.62
N SER A 40 7.02 -1.96 7.53
CA SER A 40 6.26 -2.60 8.62
C SER A 40 6.67 -4.08 8.78
N ARG A 41 6.09 -4.74 9.80
CA ARG A 41 6.06 -6.21 9.81
C ARG A 41 5.30 -6.72 8.58
N LEU A 42 5.53 -7.98 8.25
CA LEU A 42 4.75 -8.71 7.27
C LEU A 42 3.55 -9.33 7.96
N TYR A 43 2.38 -9.18 7.37
CA TYR A 43 1.14 -9.74 7.89
C TYR A 43 0.55 -10.78 6.95
N ALA A 44 0.04 -11.86 7.52
CA ALA A 44 -0.84 -12.81 6.82
C ALA A 44 -2.31 -12.44 7.07
N THR A 45 -3.11 -12.45 6.01
CA THR A 45 -4.54 -12.13 6.08
C THR A 45 -5.34 -13.03 5.15
N THR A 46 -6.47 -13.53 5.64
CA THR A 46 -7.40 -14.32 4.81
C THR A 46 -7.95 -13.45 3.67
N PRO A 47 -8.16 -14.00 2.47
CA PRO A 47 -8.71 -13.25 1.34
C PRO A 47 -10.08 -12.64 1.67
N VAL A 48 -10.35 -11.45 1.11
CA VAL A 48 -11.67 -10.81 1.19
C VAL A 48 -12.43 -11.06 -0.11
N GLY A 49 -13.66 -11.58 0.00
CA GLY A 49 -14.56 -11.78 -1.13
C GLY A 49 -14.43 -13.16 -1.75
N VAL A 50 -13.42 -13.39 -2.61
CA VAL A 50 -13.19 -14.71 -3.22
C VAL A 50 -12.33 -15.53 -2.27
N GLU A 51 -12.91 -16.55 -1.65
CA GLU A 51 -12.24 -17.33 -0.59
C GLU A 51 -11.35 -18.45 -1.10
N ASP A 52 -11.57 -18.96 -2.32
CA ASP A 52 -10.74 -19.99 -2.96
C ASP A 52 -9.46 -19.40 -3.56
N GLN A 53 -8.60 -18.83 -2.71
CA GLN A 53 -7.29 -18.32 -3.08
C GLN A 53 -6.33 -18.33 -1.87
N PRO A 54 -4.99 -18.27 -2.08
CA PRO A 54 -4.04 -18.23 -0.98
C PRO A 54 -4.20 -16.97 -0.12
N ASP A 55 -3.84 -17.09 1.16
CA ASP A 55 -3.72 -15.96 2.08
C ASP A 55 -2.84 -14.86 1.50
N PHE A 56 -3.26 -13.61 1.69
CA PHE A 56 -2.45 -12.46 1.33
C PHE A 56 -1.30 -12.25 2.31
N ARG A 57 -0.22 -11.72 1.75
CA ARG A 57 0.86 -11.06 2.48
C ARG A 57 0.68 -9.58 2.31
N ASN A 58 0.64 -8.85 3.42
CA ASN A 58 0.45 -7.39 3.43
C ASN A 58 1.53 -6.70 4.25
N ALA A 59 1.98 -5.55 3.77
CA ALA A 59 2.91 -4.68 4.46
C ALA A 59 2.70 -3.21 4.05
N VAL A 60 3.35 -2.28 4.75
CA VAL A 60 3.40 -0.86 4.40
C VAL A 60 4.84 -0.39 4.40
N VAL A 61 5.18 0.49 3.46
CA VAL A 61 6.44 1.23 3.47
C VAL A 61 6.21 2.72 3.65
N ALA A 62 7.11 3.34 4.39
CA ALA A 62 7.24 4.78 4.54
C ALA A 62 8.37 5.28 3.61
N LEU A 63 8.07 6.25 2.75
CA LEU A 63 9.01 6.82 1.78
C LEU A 63 9.06 8.34 1.92
N ASP A 64 10.24 8.95 1.92
CA ASP A 64 10.36 10.38 1.63
C ASP A 64 10.57 10.56 0.13
N VAL A 65 9.60 11.18 -0.53
CA VAL A 65 9.54 11.32 -2.00
C VAL A 65 9.57 12.79 -2.43
N PRO A 66 10.01 13.10 -3.66
CA PRO A 66 9.94 14.46 -4.20
C PRO A 66 8.50 14.99 -4.22
N ALA A 67 8.30 16.19 -3.71
CA ALA A 67 7.02 16.87 -3.71
C ALA A 67 6.96 17.90 -4.85
N GLY A 68 5.87 17.93 -5.58
CA GLY A 68 5.63 18.91 -6.63
C GLY A 68 4.47 18.49 -7.54
N PRO A 69 4.08 19.36 -8.48
CA PRO A 69 3.04 19.07 -9.47
C PRO A 69 3.60 18.52 -10.79
N ASP A 70 4.93 18.52 -10.97
CA ASP A 70 5.54 18.13 -12.23
C ASP A 70 5.43 16.61 -12.48
N PRO A 71 5.55 16.13 -13.73
CA PRO A 71 5.37 14.71 -14.06
C PRO A 71 6.38 13.77 -13.38
N ALA A 72 7.49 14.28 -12.84
CA ALA A 72 8.52 13.52 -12.16
C ALA A 72 8.41 13.59 -10.63
N THR A 73 7.49 14.38 -10.08
CA THR A 73 7.29 14.55 -8.64
C THR A 73 5.81 14.48 -8.25
N GLY A 74 5.53 14.44 -6.94
CA GLY A 74 4.16 14.45 -6.46
C GLY A 74 3.48 13.08 -6.43
N ALA A 75 2.20 13.10 -6.07
CA ALA A 75 1.41 11.89 -5.85
C ALA A 75 1.12 11.14 -7.16
N LEU A 76 0.93 11.87 -8.27
CA LEU A 76 0.63 11.25 -9.57
C LEU A 76 1.87 10.57 -10.15
N ALA A 77 3.06 11.20 -10.08
CA ALA A 77 4.32 10.56 -10.48
C ALA A 77 4.59 9.30 -9.66
N LEU A 78 4.33 9.35 -8.35
CA LEU A 78 4.44 8.16 -7.49
C LEU A 78 3.46 7.07 -7.93
N LEU A 79 2.18 7.39 -8.18
CA LEU A 79 1.21 6.42 -8.69
C LEU A 79 1.68 5.76 -9.99
N VAL A 80 2.21 6.54 -10.94
CA VAL A 80 2.74 6.00 -12.20
C VAL A 80 3.90 5.03 -11.93
N ALA A 81 4.82 5.38 -11.03
CA ALA A 81 5.90 4.49 -10.63
C ALA A 81 5.38 3.19 -9.98
N LEU A 82 4.40 3.27 -9.09
CA LEU A 82 3.76 2.10 -8.48
C LEU A 82 3.15 1.17 -9.55
N LYS A 83 2.40 1.73 -10.50
CA LYS A 83 1.77 0.94 -11.58
C LYS A 83 2.79 0.37 -12.56
N SER A 84 3.92 1.05 -12.79
CA SER A 84 5.03 0.49 -13.58
C SER A 84 5.72 -0.67 -12.86
N LEU A 85 5.92 -0.59 -11.54
CA LEU A 85 6.46 -1.70 -10.76
C LEU A 85 5.52 -2.90 -10.75
N GLU A 86 4.22 -2.70 -10.51
CA GLU A 86 3.24 -3.78 -10.61
C GLU A 86 3.33 -4.55 -11.94
N ARG A 87 3.42 -3.82 -13.07
CA ARG A 87 3.60 -4.44 -14.40
C ARG A 87 4.92 -5.19 -14.52
N ALA A 88 6.02 -4.62 -14.03
CA ALA A 88 7.35 -5.25 -14.08
C ALA A 88 7.40 -6.56 -13.27
N PHE A 89 6.61 -6.65 -12.20
CA PHE A 89 6.43 -7.85 -11.37
C PHE A 89 5.42 -8.85 -11.95
N GLY A 90 4.96 -8.63 -13.18
CA GLY A 90 4.11 -9.56 -13.89
C GLY A 90 2.62 -9.45 -13.56
N ARG A 91 2.18 -8.35 -12.90
CA ARG A 91 0.75 -8.14 -12.64
C ARG A 91 -0.04 -8.21 -13.93
N ARG A 92 -1.01 -9.12 -13.98
CA ARG A 92 -1.95 -9.26 -15.09
C ARG A 92 -3.28 -8.61 -14.76
N ALA A 93 -3.97 -8.13 -15.80
CA ALA A 93 -5.37 -7.75 -15.70
C ALA A 93 -6.20 -8.99 -15.29
N ARG A 94 -6.85 -8.93 -14.13
CA ARG A 94 -7.68 -10.01 -13.58
C ARG A 94 -8.98 -9.43 -13.01
N GLU A 95 -9.92 -10.31 -12.71
CA GLU A 95 -11.18 -9.96 -12.07
C GLU A 95 -10.98 -9.30 -10.69
N ARG A 96 -11.97 -8.51 -10.26
CA ARG A 96 -11.93 -7.82 -8.98
C ARG A 96 -11.83 -8.84 -7.83
N TRP A 97 -10.97 -8.56 -6.85
CA TRP A 97 -10.66 -9.43 -5.70
C TRP A 97 -9.97 -10.78 -6.03
N GLY A 98 -9.55 -10.98 -7.27
CA GLY A 98 -8.71 -12.12 -7.62
C GLY A 98 -7.28 -12.02 -7.07
N PRO A 99 -6.53 -13.12 -7.14
CA PRO A 99 -5.17 -13.20 -6.64
C PRO A 99 -4.21 -12.30 -7.44
N ARG A 100 -3.16 -11.80 -6.78
CA ARG A 100 -2.24 -10.79 -7.32
C ARG A 100 -0.78 -11.16 -7.06
N GLU A 101 0.02 -10.99 -8.10
CA GLU A 101 1.48 -11.08 -8.05
C GLU A 101 2.07 -9.94 -7.20
N LEU A 102 1.57 -8.71 -7.41
CA LEU A 102 1.92 -7.53 -6.63
C LEU A 102 0.83 -6.46 -6.75
N ASP A 103 0.47 -5.85 -5.63
CA ASP A 103 -0.43 -4.71 -5.50
C ASP A 103 0.21 -3.60 -4.66
N LEU A 104 0.29 -2.41 -5.23
CA LEU A 104 0.87 -1.21 -4.64
C LEU A 104 -0.16 -0.09 -4.63
N ASP A 105 -0.57 0.31 -3.43
CA ASP A 105 -1.56 1.36 -3.20
C ASP A 105 -0.94 2.56 -2.48
N LEU A 106 -1.07 3.76 -3.06
CA LEU A 106 -0.70 5.00 -2.38
C LEU A 106 -1.73 5.33 -1.29
N LEU A 107 -1.35 5.15 -0.02
CA LEU A 107 -2.24 5.33 1.13
C LEU A 107 -2.32 6.79 1.58
N VAL A 108 -1.17 7.43 1.75
CA VAL A 108 -1.05 8.81 2.24
C VAL A 108 0.11 9.50 1.53
N PHE A 109 -0.04 10.78 1.18
CA PHE A 109 1.01 11.61 0.57
C PHE A 109 1.11 12.95 1.29
N GLY A 110 2.03 13.05 2.25
CA GLY A 110 2.19 14.22 3.11
C GLY A 110 0.86 14.62 3.77
N ARG A 111 0.47 15.89 3.58
CA ARG A 111 -0.83 16.42 4.02
C ARG A 111 -1.83 16.60 2.87
N ALA A 112 -1.57 15.98 1.71
CA ALA A 112 -2.42 16.15 0.55
C ALA A 112 -3.80 15.53 0.77
N ARG A 113 -4.83 16.24 0.31
CA ARG A 113 -6.17 15.71 0.08
C ARG A 113 -6.51 16.00 -1.38
N LEU A 114 -6.46 14.97 -2.23
CA LEU A 114 -6.66 15.12 -3.66
C LEU A 114 -7.48 13.98 -4.24
N THR A 115 -8.18 14.29 -5.32
CA THR A 115 -8.83 13.33 -6.21
C THR A 115 -8.43 13.71 -7.63
N VAL A 116 -7.93 12.73 -8.37
CA VAL A 116 -7.63 12.87 -9.80
C VAL A 116 -8.62 11.99 -10.54
N GLU A 117 -9.40 12.62 -11.40
CA GLU A 117 -10.35 11.92 -12.27
C GLU A 117 -9.60 11.14 -13.36
N ARG A 118 -10.19 10.03 -13.79
CA ARG A 118 -9.68 9.25 -14.90
C ARG A 118 -10.04 9.96 -16.20
N PRO A 119 -9.10 10.10 -17.16
CA PRO A 119 -9.43 10.67 -18.46
C PRO A 119 -10.43 9.77 -19.20
N PRO A 120 -11.25 10.31 -20.13
CA PRO A 120 -12.30 9.56 -20.83
C PRO A 120 -11.81 8.28 -21.53
N GLU A 121 -10.57 8.28 -22.03
CA GLU A 121 -9.92 7.15 -22.68
C GLU A 121 -9.33 6.11 -21.70
N GLY A 122 -9.28 6.42 -20.40
CA GLY A 122 -8.74 5.54 -19.38
C GLY A 122 -9.73 4.45 -18.99
N ILE A 123 -9.26 3.20 -18.90
CA ILE A 123 -10.09 2.05 -18.53
C ILE A 123 -9.69 1.54 -17.14
N SER A 124 -10.68 1.24 -16.29
CA SER A 124 -10.52 0.49 -15.04
C SER A 124 -11.38 -0.77 -15.09
N LEU A 125 -10.77 -1.92 -14.78
CA LEU A 125 -11.52 -3.18 -14.60
C LEU A 125 -12.30 -3.19 -13.28
N ASP A 126 -11.89 -2.38 -12.30
CA ASP A 126 -12.68 -2.14 -11.09
C ASP A 126 -13.72 -1.05 -11.36
N ARG A 127 -14.99 -1.46 -11.53
CA ARG A 127 -16.12 -0.54 -11.74
C ARG A 127 -16.30 0.45 -10.59
N GLY A 128 -15.88 0.09 -9.38
CA GLY A 128 -15.91 0.98 -8.22
C GLY A 128 -14.84 2.09 -8.25
N LYS A 129 -13.91 2.04 -9.21
CA LYS A 129 -12.84 3.02 -9.45
C LYS A 129 -12.82 3.53 -10.90
N ALA A 130 -13.96 3.43 -11.60
CA ALA A 130 -14.04 3.74 -13.03
C ALA A 130 -13.72 5.21 -13.32
N ASP A 131 -14.31 6.13 -12.56
CA ASP A 131 -14.20 7.59 -12.72
C ASP A 131 -12.94 8.19 -12.08
N ARG A 132 -12.28 7.49 -11.16
CA ARG A 132 -11.17 8.04 -10.36
C ARG A 132 -9.86 7.31 -10.63
N LEU A 133 -8.85 8.07 -11.03
CA LEU A 133 -7.48 7.59 -11.21
C LEU A 133 -6.74 7.49 -9.86
N LEU A 134 -6.87 8.51 -9.02
CA LEU A 134 -6.18 8.60 -7.73
C LEU A 134 -7.05 9.28 -6.67
N VAL A 135 -7.07 8.75 -5.46
CA VAL A 135 -7.63 9.40 -4.28
C VAL A 135 -6.62 9.30 -3.16
N VAL A 136 -6.23 10.44 -2.56
CA VAL A 136 -5.31 10.49 -1.41
C VAL A 136 -5.92 11.36 -0.31
N PRO A 137 -5.96 10.91 0.96
CA PRO A 137 -5.65 9.54 1.42
C PRO A 137 -6.51 8.46 0.73
N HIS A 138 -6.01 7.23 0.65
CA HIS A 138 -6.73 6.13 0.00
C HIS A 138 -8.10 5.95 0.66
N ARG A 139 -9.16 6.00 -0.16
CA ARG A 139 -10.58 6.03 0.27
C ARG A 139 -10.92 4.96 1.29
N ASP A 140 -10.50 3.72 1.02
CA ASP A 140 -10.92 2.57 1.84
C ASP A 140 -9.88 2.21 2.92
N ALA A 141 -8.78 2.96 3.05
CA ALA A 141 -7.69 2.55 3.95
C ALA A 141 -8.08 2.60 5.44
N ALA A 142 -8.99 3.49 5.83
CA ALA A 142 -9.50 3.59 7.20
C ALA A 142 -10.39 2.39 7.60
N GLU A 143 -10.84 1.59 6.63
CA GLU A 143 -11.79 0.49 6.84
C GLU A 143 -11.16 -0.88 6.63
N ARG A 144 -9.84 -0.96 6.44
CA ARG A 144 -9.13 -2.20 6.11
C ARG A 144 -8.08 -2.49 7.17
N LEU A 145 -8.34 -3.47 8.04
CA LEU A 145 -7.38 -3.83 9.09
C LEU A 145 -6.02 -4.25 8.52
N PHE A 146 -6.00 -4.96 7.38
CA PHE A 146 -4.77 -5.36 6.69
C PHE A 146 -3.92 -4.19 6.16
N VAL A 147 -4.50 -2.99 6.07
CA VAL A 147 -3.78 -1.74 5.79
C VAL A 147 -3.38 -1.05 7.10
N LEU A 148 -4.30 -1.00 8.06
CA LEU A 148 -4.12 -0.25 9.31
C LEU A 148 -3.09 -0.88 10.24
N ALA A 149 -3.06 -2.20 10.37
CA ALA A 149 -2.10 -2.90 11.22
C ALA A 149 -0.64 -2.62 10.79
N PRO A 150 -0.24 -2.84 9.53
CA PRO A 150 1.11 -2.48 9.09
C PRO A 150 1.36 -0.96 9.07
N LEU A 151 0.36 -0.12 8.79
CA LEU A 151 0.54 1.33 8.87
C LEU A 151 0.79 1.80 10.32
N ALA A 152 0.15 1.17 11.30
CA ALA A 152 0.34 1.45 12.72
C ALA A 152 1.72 1.05 13.24
N ASP A 153 2.38 0.04 12.64
CA ASP A 153 3.79 -0.27 12.97
C ASP A 153 4.72 0.92 12.70
N LEU A 154 4.41 1.71 11.67
CA LEU A 154 5.27 2.81 11.22
C LEU A 154 4.83 4.19 11.71
N ALA A 155 3.53 4.39 11.92
CA ALA A 155 2.96 5.70 12.16
C ALA A 155 1.65 5.64 12.95
N PRO A 156 1.64 5.09 14.18
CA PRO A 156 0.40 4.88 14.94
C PRO A 156 -0.31 6.20 15.27
N GLY A 157 0.46 7.27 15.52
CA GLY A 157 -0.04 8.62 15.81
C GLY A 157 -0.37 9.47 14.57
N LEU A 158 -0.18 8.95 13.35
CA LEU A 158 -0.53 9.69 12.13
C LEU A 158 -2.05 9.93 12.09
N VAL A 159 -2.47 11.15 11.80
CA VAL A 159 -3.86 11.49 11.45
C VAL A 159 -3.88 11.82 9.96
N PRO A 160 -4.25 10.86 9.08
CA PRO A 160 -4.34 11.15 7.66
C PRO A 160 -5.36 12.27 7.38
N PRO A 161 -5.10 13.16 6.40
CA PRO A 161 -6.02 14.25 6.07
C PRO A 161 -7.46 13.78 5.83
N GLY A 162 -8.39 14.27 6.66
CA GLY A 162 -9.81 13.96 6.55
C GLY A 162 -10.29 12.74 7.34
N TRP A 163 -9.41 11.96 7.99
CA TRP A 163 -9.85 10.85 8.85
C TRP A 163 -10.37 11.32 10.21
N GLY A 164 -9.82 12.40 10.76
CA GLY A 164 -10.23 12.97 12.05
C GLY A 164 -9.75 12.20 13.29
N HIS A 165 -9.11 11.05 13.11
CA HIS A 165 -8.53 10.22 14.17
C HIS A 165 -7.20 9.60 13.74
N THR A 166 -6.46 9.03 14.68
CA THR A 166 -5.16 8.42 14.41
C THR A 166 -5.30 7.07 13.71
N VAL A 167 -4.25 6.66 13.00
CA VAL A 167 -4.13 5.32 12.40
C VAL A 167 -4.39 4.24 13.45
N ASP A 168 -3.80 4.37 14.63
CA ASP A 168 -3.95 3.36 15.68
C ASP A 168 -5.36 3.35 16.30
N TRP A 169 -6.07 4.49 16.33
CA TRP A 169 -7.49 4.49 16.68
C TRP A 169 -8.32 3.73 15.65
N ALA A 170 -8.10 3.99 14.35
CA ALA A 170 -8.78 3.28 13.27
C ALA A 170 -8.49 1.78 13.33
N ARG A 171 -7.22 1.40 13.54
CA ARG A 171 -6.77 0.01 13.69
C ARG A 171 -7.55 -0.69 14.81
N ARG A 172 -7.56 -0.14 16.03
CA ARG A 172 -8.28 -0.73 17.17
C ARG A 172 -9.78 -0.89 16.89
N ARG A 173 -10.40 0.11 16.26
CA ARG A 173 -11.81 0.05 15.88
C ARG A 173 -12.08 -1.09 14.90
N ARG A 174 -11.23 -1.27 13.88
CA ARG A 174 -11.38 -2.36 12.89
C ARG A 174 -11.06 -3.73 13.48
N GLU A 175 -10.05 -3.83 14.32
CA GLU A 175 -9.68 -5.06 15.05
C GLU A 175 -10.82 -5.54 15.97
N ALA A 176 -11.55 -4.62 16.61
CA ALA A 176 -12.73 -4.97 17.40
C ALA A 176 -13.89 -5.57 16.57
N VAL A 177 -13.93 -5.29 15.26
CA VAL A 177 -14.98 -5.79 14.33
C VAL A 177 -14.52 -7.07 13.61
N GLU A 178 -13.28 -7.09 13.14
CA GLU A 178 -12.73 -8.18 12.32
C GLU A 178 -12.14 -9.31 13.19
N GLY A 179 -11.81 -9.03 14.44
CA GLY A 179 -11.16 -9.97 15.36
C GLY A 179 -9.64 -9.85 15.35
N ILE A 180 -9.01 -10.27 16.45
CA ILE A 180 -7.56 -10.16 16.64
C ILE A 180 -6.74 -11.03 15.67
N ASP A 181 -7.34 -12.13 15.20
CA ASP A 181 -6.68 -13.09 14.30
C ASP A 181 -6.89 -12.78 12.81
N ALA A 182 -7.67 -11.75 12.47
CA ALA A 182 -7.92 -11.39 11.07
C ALA A 182 -6.63 -10.93 10.34
N VAL A 183 -5.68 -10.36 11.08
CA VAL A 183 -4.42 -9.84 10.55
C VAL A 183 -3.27 -10.22 11.46
N ARG A 184 -2.54 -11.28 11.09
CA ARG A 184 -1.50 -11.87 11.94
C ARG A 184 -0.10 -11.44 11.51
N PRO A 185 0.72 -10.85 12.40
CA PRO A 185 2.11 -10.58 12.07
C PRO A 185 2.87 -11.91 11.98
N ILE A 186 3.63 -12.11 10.89
CA ILE A 186 4.36 -13.37 10.64
C ILE A 186 5.87 -13.18 10.49
N ALA A 187 6.33 -11.96 10.22
CA ALA A 187 7.74 -11.68 10.00
C ALA A 187 8.08 -10.22 10.31
N THR A 188 9.32 -9.95 10.70
CA THR A 188 9.86 -8.59 10.93
C THR A 188 10.82 -8.20 9.81
N TRP A 189 10.88 -6.91 9.46
CA TRP A 189 11.79 -6.44 8.41
C TRP A 189 13.23 -6.40 8.93
N ASP A 190 14.13 -7.10 8.25
CA ASP A 190 15.57 -7.04 8.44
C ASP A 190 16.17 -6.05 7.44
N ALA A 191 16.72 -4.95 7.96
CA ALA A 191 17.31 -3.90 7.15
C ALA A 191 18.64 -4.32 6.47
N GLN A 192 19.38 -5.26 7.07
CA GLN A 192 20.63 -5.77 6.51
C GLN A 192 20.34 -6.76 5.37
N ALA A 193 19.43 -7.71 5.61
CA ALA A 193 19.01 -8.67 4.59
C ALA A 193 18.11 -8.06 3.51
N ARG A 194 17.51 -6.87 3.78
CA ARG A 194 16.52 -6.20 2.92
C ARG A 194 15.37 -7.13 2.56
N GLY A 195 14.85 -7.82 3.57
CA GLY A 195 13.78 -8.81 3.49
C GLY A 195 13.11 -9.02 4.86
N TRP A 196 12.10 -9.88 4.92
CA TRP A 196 11.45 -10.23 6.19
C TRP A 196 11.98 -11.55 6.76
N THR A 197 12.17 -11.57 8.08
CA THR A 197 12.58 -12.74 8.86
C THR A 197 11.44 -13.17 9.76
N LEU A 198 11.11 -14.47 9.75
CA LEU A 198 10.00 -15.02 10.54
C LEU A 198 10.16 -14.71 12.03
N ILE A 199 9.03 -14.46 12.69
CA ILE A 199 8.94 -14.22 14.14
C ILE A 199 8.79 -15.56 14.87
#